data_AF-A0A5I0F0T4-F1
#
_entry.id   AF-A0A5I0F0T4-F1
#
_cell.length_a   1.000
_cell.length_b   1.000
_cell.length_c   1.000
_cell.angle_alpha   90.00
_cell.angle_beta   90.00
_cell.angle_gamma   90.00
#
_symmetry.space_group_name_H-M   'P 1'
#
loop_
_entity.id
_entity.type
_entity.pdbx_description
1 polymer ?
#
loop_
_entity_poly.entity_id
_entity_poly.type
_entity_poly.pdbx_seq_one_letter_code
_entity_poly.pdbx_strand_id
1 'polypeptide(L)'
;MDQAGIIRDLLIWLEGHLDQPLSLDNVAAKAGYSKWHLQRMFKDVTGHAIGAYIRARRLSKSAVALRLTARPILDIALQYRFDSQQTFTRAFKKQFSQTPALYRRSSEWSAFGIRPPLRLGEFTVPEHQFVTLEDTPLLGVTQSYSCSLEQISDFRHEMRVQFWHDFLGHSPTIPPVLYGLNETRPSMEKDDEQEVFYTTALPQEQADGYVQSAHPVLLQGGEYVMFTYEGLGTGVQDFILTVYGTCMPMLNLTRRKGQDIERYYPSEDTKTGDRPINLRCEFLIPIRR
;
A
#
# COMPACT_ATOMS: atom_id res chain seq x y z
N MET A 1 33.58 1.14 -12.18
CA MET A 1 32.20 1.11 -11.65
C MET A 1 32.02 -0.28 -11.05
N ASP A 2 31.72 -0.38 -9.76
CA ASP A 2 31.56 -1.67 -9.07
C ASP A 2 30.30 -2.40 -9.58
N GLN A 3 30.41 -3.71 -9.84
CA GLN A 3 29.29 -4.56 -10.29
C GLN A 3 28.12 -4.48 -9.30
N ALA A 4 28.40 -4.42 -7.99
CA ALA A 4 27.37 -4.28 -6.97
C ALA A 4 26.60 -2.94 -7.09
N GLY A 5 27.30 -1.86 -7.43
CA GLY A 5 26.68 -0.55 -7.67
C GLY A 5 25.73 -0.54 -8.86
N ILE A 6 26.14 -1.14 -9.99
CA ILE A 6 25.30 -1.26 -11.18
C ILE A 6 24.03 -2.07 -10.89
N ILE A 7 24.15 -3.19 -10.18
CA ILE A 7 23.00 -4.02 -9.83
C ILE A 7 22.09 -3.31 -8.82
N ARG A 8 22.63 -2.50 -7.91
CA ARG A 8 21.83 -1.68 -6.99
C ARG A 8 20.96 -0.69 -7.74
N ASP A 9 21.54 0.04 -8.68
CA ASP A 9 20.80 1.03 -9.48
C ASP A 9 19.76 0.35 -10.39
N LEU A 10 20.11 -0.82 -10.93
CA LEU A 10 19.18 -1.66 -11.68
C LEU A 10 17.99 -2.13 -10.83
N LEU A 11 18.22 -2.53 -9.58
CA LEU A 11 17.14 -2.95 -8.67
C LEU A 11 16.19 -1.78 -8.39
N ILE A 12 16.70 -0.59 -8.12
CA ILE A 12 15.89 0.63 -7.91
C ILE A 12 15.04 0.90 -9.16
N TRP A 13 15.67 0.89 -10.34
CA TRP A 13 14.97 1.12 -11.61
C TRP A 13 13.89 0.06 -11.85
N LEU A 14 14.18 -1.22 -11.63
CA LEU A 14 13.22 -2.31 -11.82
C LEU A 14 11.96 -2.11 -10.97
N GLU A 15 12.11 -1.77 -9.69
CA GLU A 15 10.98 -1.60 -8.77
C GLU A 15 10.01 -0.48 -9.17
N GLY A 16 10.54 0.59 -9.76
CA GLY A 16 9.76 1.70 -10.30
C GLY A 16 9.13 1.46 -11.67
N HIS A 17 9.44 0.34 -12.35
CA HIS A 17 8.99 0.08 -13.73
C HIS A 17 8.32 -1.29 -13.90
N LEU A 18 7.92 -1.97 -12.82
CA LEU A 18 7.33 -3.32 -12.87
C LEU A 18 6.01 -3.38 -13.66
N ASP A 19 5.27 -2.28 -13.70
CA ASP A 19 4.00 -2.05 -14.40
C ASP A 19 4.20 -1.62 -15.88
N GLN A 20 5.46 -1.44 -16.31
CA GLN A 20 5.80 -1.01 -17.66
C GLN A 20 6.43 -2.14 -18.49
N PRO A 21 6.47 -2.03 -19.83
CA PRO A 21 7.28 -2.89 -20.67
C PRO A 21 8.77 -2.75 -20.31
N LEU A 22 9.35 -3.82 -19.76
CA LEU A 22 10.76 -3.87 -19.41
C LEU A 22 11.57 -4.39 -20.60
N SER A 23 12.33 -3.52 -21.26
CA SER A 23 13.33 -3.92 -22.25
C SER A 23 14.69 -4.10 -21.59
N LEU A 24 14.99 -5.33 -21.17
CA LEU A 24 16.32 -5.66 -20.64
C LEU A 24 17.43 -5.43 -21.66
N ASP A 25 17.10 -5.51 -22.95
CA ASP A 25 18.02 -5.19 -24.05
C ASP A 25 18.40 -3.70 -24.03
N ASN A 26 17.43 -2.80 -23.84
CA ASN A 26 17.68 -1.36 -23.73
C ASN A 26 18.47 -0.99 -22.47
N VAL A 27 18.15 -1.64 -21.35
CA VAL A 27 18.84 -1.39 -20.07
C VAL A 27 20.29 -1.86 -20.13
N ALA A 28 20.53 -3.06 -20.67
CA ALA A 28 21.88 -3.59 -20.86
C ALA A 28 22.70 -2.69 -21.80
N ALA A 29 22.11 -2.28 -22.94
CA ALA A 29 22.77 -1.39 -23.89
C ALA A 29 23.15 -0.04 -23.27
N LYS A 30 22.25 0.60 -22.50
CA LYS A 30 22.54 1.86 -21.80
C LYS A 30 23.65 1.73 -20.76
N ALA A 31 23.79 0.56 -20.14
CA ALA A 31 24.85 0.26 -19.17
C ALA A 31 26.16 -0.23 -19.81
N GLY A 32 26.23 -0.33 -21.15
CA GLY A 32 27.43 -0.81 -21.87
C GLY A 32 27.63 -2.33 -21.82
N TYR A 33 26.58 -3.11 -21.51
CA TYR A 33 26.65 -4.56 -21.39
C TYR A 33 25.73 -5.27 -22.38
N SER A 34 26.08 -6.50 -22.73
CA SER A 34 25.12 -7.39 -23.39
C SER A 34 24.07 -7.87 -22.38
N LYS A 35 22.86 -8.19 -22.87
CA LYS A 35 21.79 -8.76 -22.03
C LYS A 35 22.21 -10.00 -21.27
N TRP A 36 22.97 -10.89 -21.92
CA TRP A 36 23.48 -12.11 -21.27
C TRP A 36 24.45 -11.78 -20.13
N HIS A 37 25.36 -10.82 -20.35
CA HIS A 37 26.28 -10.40 -19.30
C HIS A 37 25.53 -9.75 -18.13
N LEU A 38 24.54 -8.90 -18.39
CA LEU A 38 23.70 -8.29 -17.35
C LEU A 38 22.94 -9.34 -16.53
N GLN A 39 22.36 -10.35 -17.19
CA GLN A 39 21.66 -11.44 -16.52
C GLN A 39 22.59 -12.25 -15.61
N ARG A 40 23.81 -12.53 -16.07
CA ARG A 40 24.83 -13.24 -15.30
C ARG A 40 25.27 -12.42 -14.10
N MET A 41 25.63 -11.16 -14.32
CA MET A 41 26.02 -10.22 -13.26
C MET A 41 24.93 -10.09 -12.19
N PHE A 42 23.66 -9.94 -12.61
CA PHE A 42 22.53 -9.87 -11.67
C PHE A 42 22.42 -11.16 -10.85
N LYS A 43 22.58 -12.34 -11.47
CA LYS A 43 22.54 -13.62 -10.76
C LYS A 43 23.72 -13.80 -9.81
N ASP A 44 24.91 -13.42 -10.24
CA ASP A 44 26.14 -13.56 -9.44
C ASP A 44 26.11 -12.65 -8.22
N VAL A 45 25.60 -11.42 -8.36
CA VAL A 45 25.48 -10.44 -7.25
C VAL A 45 24.29 -10.77 -6.33
N THR A 46 23.12 -11.11 -6.88
CA THR A 46 21.89 -11.25 -6.07
C THR A 46 21.53 -12.69 -5.70
N GLY A 47 22.12 -13.69 -6.36
CA GLY A 47 21.72 -15.08 -6.28
C GLY A 47 20.47 -15.45 -7.08
N HIS A 48 19.81 -14.50 -7.75
CA HIS A 48 18.50 -14.71 -8.39
C HIS A 48 18.57 -14.50 -9.91
N ALA A 49 17.81 -15.28 -10.68
CA ALA A 49 17.64 -14.99 -12.10
C ALA A 49 16.73 -13.76 -12.26
N ILE A 50 17.18 -12.74 -12.99
CA ILE A 50 16.46 -11.45 -13.14
C ILE A 50 15.02 -11.62 -13.64
N GLY A 51 14.78 -12.50 -14.61
CA GLY A 51 13.42 -12.74 -15.13
C GLY A 51 12.49 -13.42 -14.11
N ALA A 52 13.03 -14.30 -13.27
CA ALA A 52 12.28 -14.92 -12.18
C ALA A 52 11.99 -13.90 -11.07
N TYR A 53 12.97 -13.03 -10.76
CA TYR A 53 12.81 -11.93 -9.81
C TYR A 53 11.70 -10.96 -10.24
N ILE A 54 11.76 -10.44 -11.48
CA ILE A 54 10.74 -9.53 -12.04
C ILE A 54 9.36 -10.15 -11.96
N ARG A 55 9.22 -11.43 -12.35
CA ARG A 55 7.93 -12.14 -12.28
C ARG A 55 7.42 -12.23 -10.84
N ALA A 56 8.28 -12.60 -9.89
CA ALA A 56 7.90 -12.72 -8.49
C ALA A 56 7.49 -11.38 -7.86
N ARG A 57 8.18 -10.29 -8.24
CA ARG A 57 7.84 -8.92 -7.81
C ARG A 57 6.54 -8.43 -8.39
N ARG A 58 6.27 -8.66 -9.68
CA ARG A 58 4.98 -8.37 -10.33
C ARG A 58 3.83 -9.10 -9.65
N LEU A 59 4.00 -10.39 -9.37
CA LEU A 59 3.02 -11.18 -8.62
C LEU A 59 2.81 -10.66 -7.19
N SER A 60 3.87 -10.17 -6.53
CA SER A 60 3.78 -9.57 -5.20
C SER A 60 3.01 -8.25 -5.20
N LYS A 61 3.29 -7.34 -6.15
CA LYS A 61 2.48 -6.12 -6.32
C LYS A 61 1.03 -6.45 -6.67
N SER A 62 0.81 -7.45 -7.52
CA SER A 62 -0.55 -7.94 -7.84
C SER A 62 -1.29 -8.44 -6.61
N ALA A 63 -0.62 -9.17 -5.71
CA ALA A 63 -1.22 -9.65 -4.46
C ALA A 63 -1.65 -8.49 -3.55
N VAL A 64 -0.81 -7.46 -3.40
CA VAL A 64 -1.15 -6.25 -2.65
C VAL A 64 -2.33 -5.52 -3.33
N ALA A 65 -2.29 -5.34 -4.65
CA ALA A 65 -3.37 -4.70 -5.42
C ALA A 65 -4.71 -5.44 -5.29
N LEU A 66 -4.68 -6.78 -5.29
CA LEU A 66 -5.88 -7.63 -5.10
C LEU A 66 -6.53 -7.42 -3.74
N ARG A 67 -5.74 -7.08 -2.70
CA ARG A 67 -6.22 -6.83 -1.34
C ARG A 67 -6.67 -5.39 -1.12
N LEU A 68 -5.96 -4.42 -1.70
CA LEU A 68 -6.14 -3.00 -1.39
C LEU A 68 -6.98 -2.22 -2.42
N THR A 69 -7.28 -2.79 -3.59
CA THR A 69 -8.02 -2.08 -4.65
C THR A 69 -9.26 -2.85 -5.11
N ALA A 70 -10.24 -2.12 -5.65
CA ALA A 70 -11.47 -2.66 -6.24
C ALA A 70 -11.31 -3.10 -7.71
N ARG A 71 -10.11 -3.03 -8.28
CA ARG A 71 -9.90 -3.28 -9.71
C ARG A 71 -10.18 -4.73 -10.11
N PRO A 72 -10.73 -4.99 -11.31
CA PRO A 72 -10.90 -6.35 -11.83
C PRO A 72 -9.58 -7.13 -11.86
N ILE A 73 -9.65 -8.46 -11.74
CA ILE A 73 -8.45 -9.32 -11.74
C ILE A 73 -7.71 -9.23 -13.09
N LEU A 74 -8.45 -9.15 -14.20
CA LEU A 74 -7.88 -8.97 -15.54
C LEU A 74 -7.05 -7.68 -15.62
N ASP A 75 -7.59 -6.59 -15.10
CA ASP A 75 -6.96 -5.27 -15.07
C ASP A 75 -5.62 -5.28 -14.32
N ILE A 76 -5.59 -5.92 -13.15
CA ILE A 76 -4.37 -6.10 -12.35
C ILE A 76 -3.36 -6.96 -13.12
N ALA A 77 -3.81 -8.04 -13.76
CA ALA A 77 -2.95 -8.91 -14.55
C ALA A 77 -2.29 -8.16 -15.72
N LEU A 78 -3.08 -7.38 -16.48
CA LEU A 78 -2.61 -6.61 -17.62
C LEU A 78 -1.67 -5.48 -17.18
N GLN A 79 -1.99 -4.79 -16.09
CA GLN A 79 -1.13 -3.74 -15.51
C GLN A 79 0.26 -4.30 -15.22
N TYR A 80 0.35 -5.48 -14.59
CA TYR A 80 1.63 -6.13 -14.30
C TYR A 80 2.12 -7.03 -15.44
N ARG A 81 1.72 -6.72 -16.69
CA ARG A 81 2.30 -7.23 -17.93
C ARG A 81 2.17 -8.75 -18.11
N PHE A 82 1.06 -9.34 -17.66
CA PHE A 82 0.66 -10.68 -18.05
C PHE A 82 -0.20 -10.62 -19.31
N ASP A 83 0.02 -11.55 -20.24
CA ASP A 83 -0.69 -11.53 -21.54
C ASP A 83 -2.19 -11.88 -21.42
N SER A 84 -2.56 -12.60 -20.35
CA SER A 84 -3.95 -12.97 -20.09
C SER A 84 -4.17 -13.29 -18.61
N GLN A 85 -5.44 -13.23 -18.18
CA GLN A 85 -5.85 -13.65 -16.84
C GLN A 85 -5.54 -15.13 -16.55
N GLN A 86 -5.54 -15.99 -17.57
CA GLN A 86 -5.21 -17.42 -17.41
C GLN A 86 -3.72 -17.60 -17.06
N THR A 87 -2.83 -16.92 -17.79
CA THR A 87 -1.38 -16.93 -17.52
C THR A 87 -1.09 -16.36 -16.13
N PHE A 88 -1.73 -15.23 -15.79
CA PHE A 88 -1.65 -14.63 -14.46
C PHE A 88 -2.09 -15.60 -13.37
N THR A 89 -3.27 -16.21 -13.51
CA THR A 89 -3.83 -17.13 -12.51
C THR A 89 -2.91 -18.32 -12.26
N ARG A 90 -2.35 -18.93 -13.32
CA ARG A 90 -1.39 -20.04 -13.18
C ARG A 90 -0.14 -19.63 -12.43
N ALA A 91 0.43 -18.47 -12.79
CA ALA A 91 1.63 -17.95 -12.14
C ALA A 91 1.37 -17.55 -10.68
N PHE A 92 0.23 -16.93 -10.40
CA PHE A 92 -0.21 -16.53 -9.07
C PHE A 92 -0.42 -17.75 -8.18
N LYS A 93 -1.16 -18.76 -8.63
CA LYS A 93 -1.33 -20.03 -7.89
C LYS A 93 -0.01 -20.70 -7.57
N LYS A 94 0.98 -20.64 -8.48
CA LYS A 94 2.31 -21.21 -8.24
C LYS A 94 3.07 -20.51 -7.12
N GLN A 95 2.89 -19.20 -6.95
CA GLN A 95 3.60 -18.42 -5.94
C GLN A 95 2.87 -18.34 -4.60
N PHE A 96 1.53 -18.24 -4.63
CA PHE A 96 0.69 -18.00 -3.45
C PHE A 96 -0.11 -19.23 -3.01
N SER A 97 -0.01 -20.35 -3.73
CA SER A 97 -0.77 -21.59 -3.46
C SER A 97 -2.30 -21.43 -3.48
N GLN A 98 -2.81 -20.28 -3.94
CA GLN A 98 -4.23 -19.93 -4.00
C GLN A 98 -4.55 -19.19 -5.30
N THR A 99 -5.82 -19.18 -5.72
CA THR A 99 -6.24 -18.39 -6.88
C THR A 99 -6.33 -16.90 -6.52
N PRO A 100 -6.18 -15.97 -7.47
CA PRO A 100 -6.38 -14.55 -7.24
C PRO A 100 -7.72 -14.18 -6.59
N ALA A 101 -8.82 -14.81 -7.02
CA ALA A 101 -10.16 -14.59 -6.47
C ALA A 101 -10.28 -15.03 -5.00
N LEU A 102 -9.79 -16.24 -4.67
CA LEU A 102 -9.78 -16.71 -3.29
C LEU A 102 -8.87 -15.86 -2.39
N TYR A 103 -7.72 -15.42 -2.92
CA TYR A 103 -6.80 -14.55 -2.21
C TYR A 103 -7.43 -13.20 -1.86
N ARG A 104 -8.19 -12.61 -2.79
CA ARG A 104 -8.96 -11.38 -2.57
C ARG A 104 -10.05 -11.56 -1.53
N ARG A 105 -10.81 -12.66 -1.59
CA ARG A 105 -11.94 -12.91 -0.68
C ARG A 105 -11.53 -13.31 0.73
N SER A 106 -10.30 -13.77 0.93
CA SER A 106 -9.82 -14.23 2.25
C SER A 106 -10.05 -13.18 3.35
N SER A 107 -10.59 -13.61 4.49
CA SER A 107 -10.75 -12.73 5.66
C SER A 107 -9.41 -12.36 6.30
N GLU A 108 -8.40 -13.20 6.10
CA GLU A 108 -7.05 -13.03 6.63
C GLU A 108 -6.06 -12.91 5.49
N TRP A 109 -5.00 -12.14 5.72
CA TRP A 109 -3.96 -11.94 4.74
C TRP A 109 -2.59 -12.11 5.38
N SER A 110 -1.95 -13.24 5.09
CA SER A 110 -0.56 -13.49 5.44
C SER A 110 0.37 -13.09 4.30
N ALA A 111 1.64 -12.87 4.62
CA ALA A 111 2.68 -12.54 3.66
C ALA A 111 3.21 -13.73 2.86
N PHE A 112 2.57 -14.90 2.93
CA PHE A 112 2.99 -16.08 2.17
C PHE A 112 3.09 -15.76 0.67
N GLY A 113 4.19 -16.19 0.03
CA GLY A 113 4.44 -15.96 -1.39
C GLY A 113 4.80 -14.53 -1.77
N ILE A 114 4.69 -13.55 -0.86
CA ILE A 114 5.18 -12.20 -1.12
C ILE A 114 6.70 -12.25 -1.21
N ARG A 115 7.24 -11.66 -2.27
CA ARG A 115 8.67 -11.53 -2.48
C ARG A 115 9.05 -10.07 -2.27
N PRO A 116 9.63 -9.66 -1.12
CA PRO A 116 10.10 -8.30 -0.89
C PRO A 116 11.16 -7.85 -1.92
N PRO A 117 11.32 -6.53 -2.15
CA PRO A 117 12.31 -6.04 -3.09
C PRO A 117 13.71 -6.34 -2.56
N LEU A 118 14.60 -6.78 -3.45
CA LEU A 118 16.00 -6.96 -3.07
C LEU A 118 16.64 -5.60 -2.85
N ARG A 119 17.44 -5.50 -1.78
CA ARG A 119 18.18 -4.29 -1.42
C ARG A 119 19.64 -4.66 -1.21
N LEU A 120 20.54 -3.96 -1.91
CA LEU A 120 22.00 -4.14 -1.79
C LEU A 120 22.66 -3.10 -0.87
N GLY A 121 21.85 -2.41 -0.07
CA GLY A 121 22.29 -1.46 0.95
C GLY A 121 21.46 -1.60 2.21
N GLU A 122 21.73 -0.77 3.21
CA GLU A 122 20.98 -0.77 4.45
C GLU A 122 19.51 -0.40 4.19
N PHE A 123 18.62 -1.13 4.85
CA PHE A 123 17.21 -0.83 4.89
C PHE A 123 16.78 -0.64 6.33
N THR A 124 16.39 0.58 6.65
CA THR A 124 15.73 0.89 7.90
C THR A 124 14.26 0.53 7.75
N VAL A 125 13.84 -0.53 8.45
CA VAL A 125 12.42 -0.83 8.62
C VAL A 125 11.78 0.38 9.30
N PRO A 126 10.63 0.90 8.82
CA PRO A 126 9.92 1.96 9.51
C PRO A 126 9.68 1.61 10.98
N GLU A 127 9.71 2.61 11.84
CA GLU A 127 9.42 2.43 13.26
C GLU A 127 8.04 1.78 13.40
N HIS A 128 7.96 0.74 14.24
CA HIS A 128 6.73 0.01 14.46
C HIS A 128 6.54 -0.39 15.91
N GLN A 129 5.28 -0.41 16.33
CA GLN A 129 4.86 -0.80 17.67
C GLN A 129 3.60 -1.64 17.61
N PHE A 130 3.46 -2.59 18.53
CA PHE A 130 2.24 -3.36 18.69
C PHE A 130 1.34 -2.66 19.71
N VAL A 131 0.11 -2.35 19.30
CA VAL A 131 -0.83 -1.59 20.13
C VAL A 131 -2.17 -2.31 20.20
N THR A 132 -2.86 -2.15 21.33
CA THR A 132 -4.25 -2.59 21.50
C THR A 132 -5.11 -1.34 21.59
N LEU A 133 -6.12 -1.27 20.73
CA LEU A 133 -7.10 -0.18 20.72
C LEU A 133 -8.42 -0.64 21.32
N GLU A 134 -9.14 0.31 21.92
CA GLU A 134 -10.53 0.13 22.32
C GLU A 134 -11.48 0.54 21.18
N ASP A 135 -12.70 0.01 21.22
CA ASP A 135 -13.76 0.46 20.33
C ASP A 135 -14.01 1.96 20.55
N THR A 136 -13.90 2.75 19.49
CA THR A 136 -13.99 4.22 19.58
C THR A 136 -15.08 4.74 18.64
N PRO A 137 -16.09 5.47 19.14
CA PRO A 137 -17.09 6.09 18.28
C PRO A 137 -16.51 7.32 17.58
N LEU A 138 -16.64 7.34 16.26
CA LEU A 138 -16.24 8.44 15.39
C LEU A 138 -17.47 8.96 14.63
N LEU A 139 -17.36 10.18 14.11
CA LEU A 139 -18.30 10.74 13.16
C LEU A 139 -17.55 11.08 11.88
N GLY A 140 -18.00 10.57 10.74
CA GLY A 140 -17.25 10.71 9.49
C GLY A 140 -18.06 10.48 8.22
N VAL A 141 -17.41 10.71 7.08
CA VAL A 141 -17.97 10.50 5.75
C VAL A 141 -17.25 9.32 5.11
N THR A 142 -18.02 8.37 4.57
CA THR A 142 -17.51 7.18 3.89
C THR A 142 -17.82 7.27 2.41
N GLN A 143 -16.82 7.02 1.57
CA GLN A 143 -16.95 7.01 0.13
C GLN A 143 -16.37 5.70 -0.42
N SER A 144 -17.00 5.15 -1.45
CA SER A 144 -16.38 4.09 -2.24
C SER A 144 -15.48 4.70 -3.30
N TYR A 145 -14.34 4.07 -3.57
CA TYR A 145 -13.42 4.51 -4.60
C TYR A 145 -12.75 3.32 -5.29
N SER A 146 -12.26 3.56 -6.51
CA SER A 146 -11.53 2.57 -7.29
C SER A 146 -10.37 3.24 -8.01
N CYS A 147 -9.15 2.76 -7.75
CA CYS A 147 -7.92 3.26 -8.36
C CYS A 147 -6.89 2.13 -8.47
N SER A 148 -5.76 2.38 -9.15
CA SER A 148 -4.63 1.44 -9.14
C SER A 148 -3.87 1.50 -7.81
N LEU A 149 -3.02 0.50 -7.56
CA LEU A 149 -2.22 0.41 -6.33
C LEU A 149 -1.34 1.66 -6.13
N GLU A 150 -0.84 2.21 -7.23
CA GLU A 150 0.07 3.36 -7.30
C GLU A 150 -0.66 4.70 -7.06
N GLN A 151 -1.99 4.71 -7.10
CA GLN A 151 -2.84 5.90 -6.97
C GLN A 151 -3.56 5.98 -5.61
N ILE A 152 -3.34 5.01 -4.71
CA ILE A 152 -4.08 4.92 -3.44
C ILE A 152 -3.88 6.18 -2.61
N SER A 153 -2.63 6.64 -2.43
CA SER A 153 -2.31 7.79 -1.61
C SER A 153 -2.98 9.07 -2.12
N ASP A 154 -3.00 9.27 -3.44
CA ASP A 154 -3.56 10.47 -4.08
C ASP A 154 -5.07 10.55 -3.88
N PHE A 155 -5.79 9.46 -4.17
CA PHE A 155 -7.24 9.40 -3.97
C PHE A 155 -7.63 9.60 -2.50
N ARG A 156 -6.90 8.96 -1.56
CA ARG A 156 -7.15 9.13 -0.13
C ARG A 156 -6.85 10.56 0.33
N HIS A 157 -5.79 11.17 -0.20
CA HIS A 157 -5.47 12.56 0.07
C HIS A 157 -6.57 13.50 -0.41
N GLU A 158 -7.07 13.35 -1.64
CA GLU A 158 -8.17 14.17 -2.17
C GLU A 158 -9.44 14.05 -1.31
N MET A 159 -9.84 12.83 -0.91
CA MET A 159 -11.00 12.62 -0.03
C MET A 159 -10.82 13.27 1.34
N ARG A 160 -9.61 13.22 1.92
CA ARG A 160 -9.31 13.92 3.18
C ARG A 160 -9.38 15.44 3.01
N VAL A 161 -8.81 15.97 1.93
CA VAL A 161 -8.80 17.41 1.64
C VAL A 161 -10.22 17.94 1.46
N GLN A 162 -11.10 17.22 0.76
CA GLN A 162 -12.51 17.60 0.63
C GLN A 162 -13.21 17.65 2.00
N PHE A 163 -13.10 16.57 2.78
CA PHE A 163 -13.65 16.52 4.13
C PHE A 163 -13.11 17.65 5.03
N TRP A 164 -11.82 17.94 4.93
CA TRP A 164 -11.16 18.97 5.71
C TRP A 164 -11.64 20.38 5.37
N HIS A 165 -11.82 20.69 4.08
CA HIS A 165 -12.39 21.96 3.66
C HIS A 165 -13.83 22.13 4.15
N ASP A 166 -14.66 21.10 4.04
CA ASP A 166 -16.04 21.13 4.51
C ASP A 166 -16.11 21.32 6.03
N PHE A 167 -15.23 20.65 6.78
CA PHE A 167 -15.14 20.76 8.24
C PHE A 167 -14.66 22.14 8.70
N LEU A 168 -13.57 22.67 8.13
CA LEU A 168 -13.04 23.99 8.48
C LEU A 168 -13.98 25.13 8.10
N GLY A 169 -14.87 24.92 7.13
CA GLY A 169 -15.92 25.90 6.79
C GLY A 169 -16.90 26.17 7.94
N HIS A 170 -17.02 25.25 8.90
CA HIS A 170 -18.03 25.28 9.95
C HIS A 170 -17.46 25.23 11.38
N SER A 171 -16.27 24.66 11.55
CA SER A 171 -15.65 24.46 12.87
C SER A 171 -14.71 25.60 13.27
N PRO A 172 -14.77 26.09 14.52
CA PRO A 172 -13.88 27.14 15.03
C PRO A 172 -12.48 26.64 15.42
N THR A 173 -12.27 25.32 15.50
CA THR A 173 -11.03 24.72 16.02
C THR A 173 -10.50 23.61 15.13
N ILE A 174 -9.18 23.56 14.98
CA ILE A 174 -8.48 22.48 14.27
C ILE A 174 -8.42 21.24 15.19
N PRO A 175 -9.00 20.09 14.80
CA PRO A 175 -8.93 18.88 15.60
C PRO A 175 -7.49 18.36 15.70
N PRO A 176 -7.13 17.74 16.83
CA PRO A 176 -5.78 17.21 17.04
C PRO A 176 -5.45 16.03 16.12
N VAL A 177 -6.45 15.22 15.77
CA VAL A 177 -6.28 14.00 14.98
C VAL A 177 -7.38 13.89 13.93
N LEU A 178 -7.00 13.55 12.70
CA LEU A 178 -7.91 13.17 11.62
C LEU A 178 -7.72 11.68 11.30
N TYR A 179 -8.81 10.93 11.26
CA TYR A 179 -8.80 9.50 10.96
C TYR A 179 -9.11 9.22 9.50
N GLY A 180 -8.37 8.28 8.92
CA GLY A 180 -8.62 7.67 7.63
C GLY A 180 -8.81 6.17 7.79
N LEU A 181 -10.03 5.65 7.59
CA LEU A 181 -10.30 4.22 7.75
C LEU A 181 -10.48 3.58 6.38
N ASN A 182 -9.64 2.59 6.07
CA ASN A 182 -9.76 1.81 4.85
C ASN A 182 -10.39 0.45 5.13
N GLU A 183 -11.50 0.17 4.46
CA GLU A 183 -12.23 -1.10 4.55
C GLU A 183 -12.42 -1.71 3.16
N THR A 184 -12.34 -3.04 3.07
CA THR A 184 -12.74 -3.77 1.86
C THR A 184 -13.95 -4.66 2.15
N ARG A 185 -14.89 -4.70 1.20
CA ARG A 185 -16.07 -5.57 1.29
C ARG A 185 -16.14 -6.45 0.05
N PRO A 186 -16.14 -7.79 0.20
CA PRO A 186 -16.33 -8.70 -0.92
C PRO A 186 -17.67 -8.44 -1.62
N SER A 187 -17.70 -8.53 -2.95
CA SER A 187 -18.97 -8.49 -3.69
C SER A 187 -19.84 -9.71 -3.33
N MET A 188 -21.15 -9.47 -3.22
CA MET A 188 -22.15 -10.51 -3.00
C MET A 188 -22.56 -11.22 -4.29
N GLU A 189 -22.35 -10.59 -5.45
CA GLU A 189 -22.75 -11.12 -6.75
C GLU A 189 -21.63 -11.91 -7.43
N LYS A 190 -20.38 -11.45 -7.27
CA LYS A 190 -19.23 -12.01 -7.97
C LYS A 190 -18.09 -12.32 -7.03
N ASP A 191 -17.50 -13.49 -7.23
CA ASP A 191 -16.48 -14.06 -6.35
C ASP A 191 -15.09 -13.45 -6.49
N ASP A 192 -14.86 -12.71 -7.55
CA ASP A 192 -13.59 -12.09 -7.92
C ASP A 192 -13.60 -10.56 -7.77
N GLU A 193 -14.69 -9.96 -7.33
CA GLU A 193 -14.85 -8.52 -7.14
C GLU A 193 -14.93 -8.13 -5.66
N GLN A 194 -14.52 -6.90 -5.35
CA GLN A 194 -14.67 -6.29 -4.03
C GLN A 194 -14.83 -4.78 -4.19
N GLU A 195 -15.48 -4.16 -3.21
CA GLU A 195 -15.52 -2.71 -3.06
C GLU A 195 -14.49 -2.27 -2.02
N VAL A 196 -13.95 -1.07 -2.22
CA VAL A 196 -13.04 -0.43 -1.26
C VAL A 196 -13.67 0.87 -0.81
N PHE A 197 -13.73 1.04 0.50
CA PHE A 197 -14.29 2.20 1.16
C PHE A 197 -13.21 2.93 1.93
N TYR A 198 -13.21 4.24 1.80
CA TYR A 198 -12.39 5.11 2.62
C TYR A 198 -13.29 6.02 3.44
N THR A 199 -13.06 6.07 4.74
CA THR A 199 -13.80 6.92 5.66
C THR A 199 -12.87 7.97 6.23
N THR A 200 -13.21 9.24 6.04
CA THR A 200 -12.56 10.34 6.77
C THR A 200 -13.42 10.68 7.98
N ALA A 201 -12.84 10.63 9.18
CA ALA A 201 -13.60 10.77 10.41
C ALA A 201 -12.83 11.51 11.51
N LEU A 202 -13.58 11.98 12.50
CA LEU A 202 -13.10 12.65 13.70
C LEU A 202 -13.76 12.02 14.94
N PRO A 203 -13.17 12.17 16.14
CA PRO A 203 -13.86 11.82 17.39
C PRO A 203 -15.21 12.52 17.49
N GLN A 204 -16.24 11.82 17.96
CA GLN A 204 -17.62 12.31 17.97
C GLN A 204 -17.76 13.69 18.65
N GLU A 205 -17.05 13.90 19.75
CA GLU A 205 -17.05 15.16 20.52
C GLU A 205 -16.54 16.38 19.71
N GLN A 206 -15.79 16.16 18.63
CA GLN A 206 -15.15 17.20 17.82
C GLN A 206 -15.87 17.45 16.50
N ALA A 207 -16.74 16.53 16.07
CA ALA A 207 -17.41 16.60 14.77
C ALA A 207 -18.91 16.92 14.87
N ASP A 208 -19.50 16.85 16.06
CA ASP A 208 -20.93 17.07 16.25
C ASP A 208 -21.35 18.48 15.78
N GLY A 209 -22.32 18.53 14.87
CA GLY A 209 -22.84 19.77 14.28
C GLY A 209 -22.01 20.43 13.18
N TYR A 210 -20.80 19.95 12.86
CA TYR A 210 -19.90 20.60 11.88
C TYR A 210 -19.87 19.95 10.50
N VAL A 211 -20.30 18.69 10.37
CA VAL A 211 -20.32 17.96 9.09
C VAL A 211 -21.71 17.40 8.83
N GLN A 212 -22.45 18.01 7.90
CA GLN A 212 -23.86 17.67 7.64
C GLN A 212 -24.08 16.26 7.07
N SER A 213 -23.11 15.74 6.30
CA SER A 213 -23.17 14.43 5.66
C SER A 213 -22.52 13.31 6.46
N ALA A 214 -22.04 13.61 7.68
CA ALA A 214 -21.34 12.63 8.48
C ALA A 214 -22.32 11.67 9.19
N HIS A 215 -21.88 10.43 9.35
CA HIS A 215 -22.62 9.39 10.04
C HIS A 215 -21.74 8.74 11.12
N PRO A 216 -22.33 8.10 12.14
CA PRO A 216 -21.57 7.40 13.17
C PRO A 216 -20.79 6.22 12.59
N VAL A 217 -19.49 6.16 12.88
CA VAL A 217 -18.59 5.09 12.46
C VAL A 217 -17.87 4.54 13.68
N LEU A 218 -17.85 3.21 13.82
CA LEU A 218 -17.13 2.55 14.91
C LEU A 218 -15.72 2.19 14.45
N LEU A 219 -14.70 2.80 15.06
CA LEU A 219 -13.34 2.31 14.96
C LEU A 219 -13.23 1.04 15.79
N GLN A 220 -12.89 -0.06 15.12
CA GLN A 220 -12.84 -1.39 15.75
C GLN A 220 -11.59 -1.53 16.63
N GLY A 221 -11.78 -1.97 17.87
CA GLY A 221 -10.71 -2.28 18.79
C GLY A 221 -9.96 -3.59 18.48
N GLY A 222 -9.04 -3.93 19.37
CA GLY A 222 -8.20 -5.12 19.32
C GLY A 222 -6.76 -4.82 18.90
N GLU A 223 -6.05 -5.83 18.40
CA GLU A 223 -4.61 -5.73 18.15
C GLU A 223 -4.28 -5.17 16.77
N TYR A 224 -3.30 -4.26 16.77
CA TYR A 224 -2.76 -3.60 15.59
C TYR A 224 -1.23 -3.57 15.63
N VAL A 225 -0.61 -3.57 14.46
CA VAL A 225 0.75 -3.06 14.29
C VAL A 225 0.64 -1.64 13.77
N MET A 226 1.27 -0.70 14.47
CA MET A 226 1.34 0.71 14.13
C MET A 226 2.69 1.00 13.51
N PHE A 227 2.72 1.59 12.31
CA PHE A 227 3.92 2.10 11.67
C PHE A 227 3.86 3.63 11.65
N THR A 228 4.97 4.29 11.97
CA THR A 228 5.05 5.76 11.94
C THR A 228 5.77 6.24 10.68
N TYR A 229 5.21 7.25 10.03
CA TYR A 229 5.80 7.97 8.91
C TYR A 229 5.95 9.45 9.25
N GLU A 230 7.13 9.98 8.96
CA GLU A 230 7.43 11.41 9.02
C GLU A 230 8.17 11.81 7.74
N GLY A 231 7.62 12.76 6.99
CA GLY A 231 8.25 13.23 5.76
C GLY A 231 7.27 13.93 4.81
N LEU A 232 7.66 14.07 3.55
CA LEU A 232 6.83 14.71 2.54
C LEU A 232 5.57 13.90 2.24
N GLY A 233 4.42 14.55 2.02
CA GLY A 233 3.20 13.86 1.63
C GLY A 233 3.33 12.96 0.38
N THR A 234 4.26 13.28 -0.52
CA THR A 234 4.57 12.47 -1.71
C THR A 234 5.20 11.10 -1.38
N GLY A 235 5.78 10.92 -0.18
CA GLY A 235 6.38 9.67 0.25
C GLY A 235 5.42 8.68 0.92
N VAL A 236 4.17 9.10 1.20
CA VAL A 236 3.16 8.25 1.85
C VAL A 236 2.83 7.02 1.00
N GLN A 237 2.79 7.17 -0.32
CA GLN A 237 2.56 6.07 -1.26
C GLN A 237 3.63 4.98 -1.12
N ASP A 238 4.90 5.36 -1.16
CA ASP A 238 6.02 4.43 -1.02
C ASP A 238 6.08 3.80 0.37
N PHE A 239 5.68 4.56 1.40
CA PHE A 239 5.55 4.05 2.76
C PHE A 239 4.50 2.93 2.86
N ILE A 240 3.28 3.15 2.36
CA ILE A 240 2.20 2.12 2.35
C ILE A 240 2.67 0.86 1.61
N LEU A 241 3.30 1.03 0.44
CA LEU A 241 3.83 -0.10 -0.34
C LEU A 241 4.96 -0.84 0.38
N THR A 242 5.81 -0.12 1.12
CA THR A 242 6.90 -0.71 1.90
C THR A 242 6.35 -1.47 3.11
N VAL A 243 5.36 -0.91 3.81
CA VAL A 243 4.69 -1.57 4.94
C VAL A 243 4.11 -2.91 4.48
N TYR A 244 3.28 -2.91 3.43
CA TYR A 244 2.63 -4.14 2.97
C TYR A 244 3.53 -5.10 2.19
N GLY A 245 4.43 -4.56 1.36
CA GLY A 245 5.28 -5.37 0.48
C GLY A 245 6.59 -5.84 1.10
N THR A 246 6.98 -5.29 2.25
CA THR A 246 8.26 -5.61 2.91
C THR A 246 8.11 -5.84 4.41
N CYS A 247 7.51 -4.91 5.16
CA CYS A 247 7.51 -4.96 6.62
C CYS A 247 6.61 -6.06 7.17
N MET A 248 5.36 -6.13 6.70
CA MET A 248 4.43 -7.21 7.05
C MET A 248 5.02 -8.61 6.76
N PRO A 249 5.66 -8.85 5.59
CA PRO A 249 6.45 -10.07 5.35
C PRO A 249 7.61 -10.30 6.31
N MET A 250 8.44 -9.29 6.58
CA MET A 250 9.61 -9.43 7.45
C MET A 250 9.23 -9.77 8.88
N LEU A 251 8.15 -9.16 9.38
CA LEU A 251 7.61 -9.42 10.71
C LEU A 251 6.75 -10.70 10.77
N ASN A 252 6.54 -11.37 9.63
CA ASN A 252 5.71 -12.56 9.49
C ASN A 252 4.30 -12.39 10.10
N LEU A 253 3.71 -11.20 9.93
CA LEU A 253 2.40 -10.87 10.49
C LEU A 253 1.27 -11.31 9.58
N THR A 254 0.14 -11.69 10.19
CA THR A 254 -1.11 -11.94 9.49
C THR A 254 -2.08 -10.79 9.76
N ARG A 255 -2.50 -10.10 8.70
CA ARG A 255 -3.58 -9.11 8.77
C ARG A 255 -4.90 -9.84 8.98
N ARG A 256 -5.65 -9.49 10.02
CA ARG A 256 -7.01 -10.02 10.29
C ARG A 256 -8.06 -9.22 9.51
N LYS A 257 -9.30 -9.70 9.53
CA LYS A 257 -10.44 -8.92 9.05
C LYS A 257 -10.60 -7.67 9.92
N GLY A 258 -10.80 -6.52 9.29
CA GLY A 258 -10.93 -5.23 9.95
C GLY A 258 -10.50 -4.08 9.05
N GLN A 259 -10.47 -2.89 9.63
CA GLN A 259 -10.12 -1.64 8.96
C GLN A 259 -8.64 -1.33 9.15
N ASP A 260 -7.95 -0.88 8.10
CA ASP A 260 -6.68 -0.20 8.30
C ASP A 260 -6.98 1.22 8.78
N ILE A 261 -6.16 1.74 9.69
CA ILE A 261 -6.36 3.06 10.30
C ILE A 261 -5.17 3.94 9.96
N GLU A 262 -5.45 5.07 9.34
CA GLU A 262 -4.54 6.20 9.17
C GLU A 262 -4.87 7.25 10.22
N ARG A 263 -3.88 7.74 10.96
CA ARG A 263 -4.01 8.91 11.83
C ARG A 263 -3.10 10.01 11.32
N TYR A 264 -3.69 11.18 11.11
CA TYR A 264 -2.98 12.40 10.71
C TYR A 264 -3.10 13.45 11.81
N TYR A 265 -2.08 14.29 11.97
CA TYR A 265 -1.96 15.28 13.04
C TYR A 265 -1.93 16.71 12.48
N PRO A 266 -3.04 17.20 11.88
CA PRO A 266 -3.05 18.48 11.15
C PRO A 266 -2.73 19.70 12.03
N SER A 267 -2.97 19.60 13.35
CA SER A 267 -2.61 20.65 14.30
C SER A 267 -1.09 20.87 14.45
N GLU A 268 -0.27 19.87 14.14
CA GLU A 268 1.19 19.94 14.16
C GLU A 268 1.75 20.50 12.83
N ASP A 269 1.09 20.18 11.72
CA ASP A 269 1.47 20.53 10.34
C ASP A 269 1.33 22.04 10.01
N THR A 270 0.44 22.75 10.70
CA THR A 270 0.17 24.19 10.46
C THR A 270 1.26 25.14 10.95
N LYS A 271 2.29 24.64 11.67
CA LYS A 271 3.34 25.48 12.28
C LYS A 271 4.49 25.83 11.32
N THR A 272 4.57 25.24 10.14
CA THR A 272 5.71 25.42 9.23
C THR A 272 5.33 26.17 7.96
N GLY A 273 5.59 27.48 7.94
CA GLY A 273 5.48 28.31 6.75
C GLY A 273 6.51 27.97 5.66
N ASP A 274 6.08 28.06 4.40
CA ASP A 274 6.86 28.08 3.14
C ASP A 274 7.81 26.91 2.82
N ARG A 275 7.73 25.80 3.53
CA ARG A 275 8.36 24.52 3.14
C ARG A 275 7.30 23.48 2.82
N PRO A 276 7.57 22.48 1.97
CA PRO A 276 6.63 21.39 1.83
C PRO A 276 6.40 20.79 3.22
N ILE A 277 5.14 20.77 3.63
CA ILE A 277 4.72 20.39 4.97
C ILE A 277 5.18 18.94 5.20
N ASN A 278 6.03 18.74 6.21
CA ASN A 278 6.39 17.41 6.65
C ASN A 278 5.18 16.84 7.39
N LEU A 279 4.51 15.89 6.74
CA LEU A 279 3.37 15.17 7.26
C LEU A 279 3.86 14.11 8.25
N ARG A 280 3.23 14.08 9.43
CA ARG A 280 3.31 12.95 10.34
C ARG A 280 2.05 12.11 10.24
N CYS A 281 2.19 10.81 10.00
CA CYS A 281 1.07 9.88 10.05
C CYS A 281 1.41 8.55 10.71
N GLU A 282 0.43 8.00 11.42
CA GLU A 282 0.47 6.62 11.92
C GLU A 282 -0.40 5.74 11.04
N PHE A 283 0.13 4.59 10.63
CA PHE A 283 -0.58 3.59 9.83
C PHE A 283 -0.71 2.30 10.61
N LEU A 284 -1.94 1.98 11.02
CA LEU A 284 -2.25 0.83 11.86
C LEU A 284 -2.94 -0.25 11.03
N ILE A 285 -2.37 -1.45 11.07
CA ILE A 285 -2.91 -2.62 10.38
C ILE A 285 -3.47 -3.58 11.43
N PRO A 286 -4.74 -4.04 11.30
CA PRO A 286 -5.31 -5.00 12.23
C PRO A 286 -4.62 -6.34 12.06
N ILE A 287 -4.03 -6.88 13.12
CA ILE A 287 -3.25 -8.12 13.06
C ILE A 287 -3.80 -9.19 14.01
N ARG A 288 -3.40 -10.44 13.74
CA ARG A 288 -3.43 -11.53 14.70
C ARG A 288 -2.01 -12.09 14.80
N ARG A 289 -1.50 -12.15 16.03
CA ARG A 289 -0.18 -12.70 16.35
C ARG A 289 -0.21 -14.22 16.40
#